data_AF-A0A2H9PRN6-F1
#
_entry.id   AF-A0A2H9PRN6-F1
#
_cell.length_a   1.000
_cell.length_b   1.000
_cell.length_c   1.000
_cell.angle_alpha   90.00
_cell.angle_beta   90.00
_cell.angle_gamma   90.00
#
_symmetry.space_group_name_H-M   'P 1'
#
loop_
_entity.id
_entity.type
_entity.pdbx_description
1 polymer ?
#
loop_
_entity_poly.entity_id
_entity_poly.type
_entity_poly.pdbx_seq_one_letter_code
_entity_poly.pdbx_strand_id
1 'polypeptide(L)'
;MNKKRDRLEVIYDFLRIIQDNHNSIKPTPLLRKSNLSSQSFNDYFEELLGKGFVKEIYDKKKKKYITLSDKGFHYLEKYNTILGFIDDFDL
;
A
#
# COMPACT_ATOMS: atom_id res chain seq x y z
N MET A 1 2.13 -22.84 -7.03
CA MET A 1 3.07 -22.72 -5.88
C MET A 1 2.60 -21.59 -4.99
N ASN A 2 2.22 -21.84 -3.73
CA ASN A 2 1.94 -20.77 -2.76
C ASN A 2 3.27 -20.19 -2.25
N LYS A 3 3.91 -19.34 -3.06
CA LYS A 3 5.03 -18.53 -2.57
C LYS A 3 4.46 -17.54 -1.56
N LYS A 4 4.98 -17.55 -0.33
CA LYS A 4 4.59 -16.59 0.69
C LYS A 4 5.06 -15.21 0.22
N ARG A 5 4.13 -14.24 0.19
CA ARG A 5 4.46 -12.85 -0.18
C ARG A 5 5.59 -12.32 0.70
N ASP A 6 6.59 -11.71 0.08
CA ASP A 6 7.65 -11.07 0.84
C ASP A 6 7.17 -9.72 1.41
N ARG A 7 7.96 -9.17 2.34
CA ARG A 7 7.57 -7.93 3.03
C ARG A 7 7.46 -6.72 2.10
N LEU A 8 8.33 -6.63 1.08
CA LEU A 8 8.31 -5.52 0.13
C LEU A 8 7.10 -5.65 -0.81
N GLU A 9 6.79 -6.87 -1.25
CA GLU A 9 5.58 -7.19 -2.01
C GLU A 9 4.30 -6.81 -1.24
N VAL A 10 4.23 -7.14 0.06
CA VAL A 10 3.08 -6.76 0.90
C VAL A 10 2.94 -5.24 1.00
N ILE A 11 4.05 -4.50 1.18
CA ILE A 11 4.02 -3.03 1.20
C ILE A 11 3.59 -2.48 -0.17
N TYR A 12 4.14 -3.03 -1.25
CA TYR A 12 3.80 -2.65 -2.62
C TYR A 12 2.30 -2.83 -2.88
N ASP A 13 1.75 -4.01 -2.60
CA ASP A 13 0.32 -4.32 -2.73
C ASP A 13 -0.54 -3.32 -1.94
N PHE A 14 -0.15 -3.04 -0.69
CA PHE A 14 -0.87 -2.13 0.19
C PHE A 14 -0.95 -0.72 -0.40
N LEU A 15 0.18 -0.17 -0.84
CA LEU A 15 0.26 1.17 -1.42
C LEU A 15 -0.45 1.23 -2.78
N ARG A 16 -0.33 0.16 -3.58
CA ARG A 16 -0.98 0.04 -4.88
C ARG A 16 -2.50 0.07 -4.77
N ILE A 17 -3.08 -0.62 -3.78
CA ILE A 17 -4.53 -0.56 -3.54
C ILE A 17 -5.01 0.87 -3.28
N ILE A 18 -4.23 1.68 -2.56
CA ILE A 18 -4.56 3.08 -2.33
C ILE A 18 -4.51 3.87 -3.65
N GLN A 19 -3.42 3.71 -4.43
CA GLN A 19 -3.25 4.35 -5.74
C GLN A 19 -4.41 4.04 -6.68
N ASP A 20 -4.75 2.75 -6.83
CA ASP A 20 -5.82 2.24 -7.71
C ASP A 20 -7.22 2.72 -7.29
N ASN A 21 -7.38 3.23 -6.07
CA ASN A 21 -8.62 3.83 -5.58
C ASN A 21 -8.56 5.36 -5.65
N HIS A 22 -8.05 5.90 -6.77
CA HIS A 22 -7.90 7.34 -6.99
C HIS A 22 -7.13 8.04 -5.86
N ASN A 23 -6.13 7.35 -5.30
CA ASN A 23 -5.35 7.81 -4.16
C ASN A 23 -6.18 8.19 -2.91
N SER A 24 -7.39 7.63 -2.75
CA SER A 24 -8.26 7.93 -1.62
C SER A 24 -9.19 6.77 -1.30
N ILE A 25 -8.91 6.08 -0.20
CA ILE A 25 -9.67 4.90 0.21
C ILE A 25 -9.97 4.92 1.70
N LYS A 26 -11.15 4.44 2.08
CA LYS A 26 -11.51 4.28 3.49
C LYS A 26 -10.75 3.10 4.12
N PRO A 27 -10.50 3.11 5.44
CA PRO A 27 -9.80 2.01 6.12
C PRO A 27 -10.44 0.63 5.92
N THR A 28 -11.76 0.51 6.06
CA THR A 28 -12.44 -0.79 5.95
C THR A 28 -12.35 -1.42 4.55
N PRO A 29 -12.61 -0.70 3.44
CA PRO A 29 -12.32 -1.21 2.11
C PRO A 29 -10.85 -1.55 1.87
N LEU A 30 -9.91 -0.78 2.43
CA LEU A 30 -8.48 -1.04 2.28
C LEU A 30 -8.08 -2.37 2.94
N LEU A 31 -8.48 -2.60 4.20
CA LEU A 31 -8.28 -3.88 4.90
C LEU A 31 -8.86 -5.06 4.12
N ARG A 32 -10.09 -4.92 3.61
CA ARG A 32 -10.75 -6.00 2.86
C ARG A 32 -10.01 -6.33 1.55
N LYS A 33 -9.39 -5.34 0.91
CA LYS A 33 -8.64 -5.51 -0.34
C LYS A 33 -7.20 -5.98 -0.13
N SER A 34 -6.57 -5.71 1.01
CA SER A 34 -5.15 -6.03 1.25
C SER A 34 -4.86 -7.53 1.40
N ASN A 35 -5.90 -8.36 1.56
CA ASN A 35 -5.77 -9.80 1.84
C ASN A 35 -4.83 -10.06 3.03
N LEU A 36 -4.93 -9.22 4.07
CA LEU A 36 -4.20 -9.31 5.32
C LEU A 36 -5.20 -9.61 6.45
N SER A 37 -4.73 -10.28 7.51
CA SER A 37 -5.48 -10.32 8.77
C SER A 37 -5.59 -8.91 9.36
N SER A 38 -6.61 -8.66 10.18
CA SER A 38 -6.77 -7.35 10.83
C SER A 38 -5.54 -6.92 11.64
N GLN A 39 -4.87 -7.88 12.31
CA GLN A 39 -3.65 -7.60 13.05
C GLN A 39 -2.52 -7.17 12.12
N SER A 40 -2.21 -7.97 11.09
CA SER A 40 -1.13 -7.65 10.16
C SER A 40 -1.39 -6.35 9.40
N PHE A 41 -2.66 -6.10 9.04
CA PHE A 41 -3.06 -4.84 8.43
C PHE A 41 -2.73 -3.64 9.33
N ASN A 42 -3.09 -3.71 10.62
CA ASN A 42 -2.80 -2.63 11.57
C ASN A 42 -1.29 -2.44 11.72
N ASP A 43 -0.52 -3.51 11.84
CA ASP A 43 0.94 -3.44 11.98
C ASP A 43 1.58 -2.72 10.77
N TYR A 44 1.20 -3.09 9.55
CA TYR A 44 1.68 -2.42 8.33
C TYR A 44 1.15 -0.99 8.22
N PHE A 45 -0.12 -0.75 8.54
CA PHE A 45 -0.72 0.57 8.45
C PHE A 45 -0.02 1.57 9.37
N GLU A 46 0.18 1.23 10.65
CA GLU A 46 0.87 2.08 11.62
C GLU A 46 2.33 2.31 11.23
N GLU A 47 3.01 1.28 10.71
CA GLU A 47 4.38 1.42 10.22
C GLU A 47 4.47 2.38 9.02
N LEU A 48 3.60 2.20 8.02
CA LEU A 48 3.57 3.01 6.80
C LEU A 48 3.15 4.45 7.10
N LEU A 49 2.24 4.64 8.06
CA LEU A 49 1.83 5.95 8.55
C LEU A 49 2.99 6.63 9.29
N GLY A 50 3.62 5.95 10.25
CA GLY A 50 4.74 6.46 11.04
C GLY A 50 5.98 6.76 10.20
N LYS A 51 6.21 6.00 9.12
CA LYS A 51 7.29 6.25 8.15
C LYS A 51 6.90 7.23 7.04
N GLY A 52 5.67 7.74 7.03
CA GLY A 52 5.19 8.74 6.10
C GLY A 52 5.04 8.26 4.65
N PHE A 53 4.76 6.97 4.42
CA PHE A 53 4.37 6.45 3.09
C PHE A 53 2.89 6.73 2.79
N VAL A 54 2.06 6.76 3.83
CA VAL A 54 0.64 7.10 3.74
C VAL A 54 0.30 8.28 4.65
N LYS A 55 -0.84 8.91 4.38
CA LYS A 55 -1.40 10.01 5.16
C LYS A 55 -2.89 9.77 5.37
N GLU A 56 -3.38 10.20 6.52
CA GLU A 56 -4.80 10.25 6.82
C GLU A 56 -5.36 11.62 6.43
N ILE A 57 -6.46 11.63 5.69
CA ILE A 57 -7.22 12.84 5.40
C ILE A 57 -8.67 12.66 5.85
N TYR A 58 -9.33 13.78 6.11
CA TYR A 58 -10.72 13.81 6.55
C TYR A 58 -11.55 14.61 5.57
N ASP A 59 -12.72 14.08 5.20
CA ASP A 59 -13.68 14.85 4.40
C ASP A 59 -14.43 15.88 5.26
N LYS A 60 -15.26 16.72 4.62
CA LYS A 60 -16.11 17.72 5.29
C LYS A 60 -17.05 17.12 6.36
N LYS A 61 -17.32 15.82 6.30
CA LYS A 61 -18.17 15.06 7.23
C LYS A 61 -17.34 14.27 8.25
N LYS A 62 -16.05 14.60 8.43
CA LYS A 62 -15.09 13.92 9.32
C LYS A 62 -14.90 12.43 9.02
N LYS A 63 -15.19 11.97 7.81
CA LYS A 63 -14.89 10.58 7.42
C LYS A 63 -13.42 10.46 7.07
N LYS A 64 -12.77 9.45 7.64
CA LYS A 64 -11.36 9.12 7.45
C LYS A 64 -11.11 8.45 6.09
N TYR A 65 -10.10 8.93 5.39
CA TYR A 65 -9.54 8.33 4.18
C TYR A 65 -8.02 8.23 4.30
N ILE A 66 -7.46 7.26 3.60
CA ILE A 66 -6.03 6.98 3.53
C ILE A 66 -5.58 7.32 2.10
N THR A 67 -4.49 8.06 2.01
CA THR A 67 -3.88 8.52 0.75
C THR A 67 -2.38 8.25 0.79
N LEU A 68 -1.73 8.14 -0.38
CA LEU A 68 -0.29 8.09 -0.48
C LEU A 68 0.33 9.47 -0.25
N SER A 69 1.50 9.49 0.36
CA SER A 69 2.41 10.63 0.32
C SER A 69 3.30 10.56 -0.93
N ASP A 70 4.11 11.60 -1.16
CA ASP A 70 5.15 11.59 -2.19
C ASP A 70 6.12 10.42 -2.03
N LYS A 71 6.45 10.07 -0.77
CA LYS A 71 7.28 8.91 -0.44
C LYS A 71 6.58 7.59 -0.78
N GLY A 72 5.26 7.51 -0.57
CA GLY A 72 4.44 6.38 -0.98
C GLY A 72 4.46 6.15 -2.49
N PHE A 73 4.26 7.23 -3.27
CA PHE A 73 4.38 7.18 -4.73
C PHE A 73 5.77 6.78 -5.18
N HIS A 74 6.82 7.36 -4.58
CA HIS A 74 8.19 7.04 -4.94
C HIS A 74 8.53 5.55 -4.69
N TYR A 75 8.01 4.97 -3.62
CA TYR A 75 8.17 3.53 -3.37
C TYR A 75 7.57 2.69 -4.49
N LEU A 76 6.34 3.01 -4.94
CA LEU A 76 5.68 2.31 -6.04
C LEU A 76 6.49 2.40 -7.33
N GLU A 77 7.01 3.57 -7.67
CA GLU A 77 7.87 3.75 -8.85
C GLU A 77 9.13 2.88 -8.79
N LYS A 78 9.83 2.86 -7.65
CA LYS A 78 11.04 2.06 -7.47
C LYS A 78 10.75 0.56 -7.51
N TYR A 79 9.66 0.12 -6.89
CA TYR A 79 9.26 -1.28 -6.93
C TYR A 79 8.88 -1.71 -8.35
N ASN A 80 8.15 -0.87 -9.11
CA ASN A 80 7.86 -1.14 -10.52
C ASN A 80 9.12 -1.25 -11.38
N THR A 81 10.16 -0.46 -11.08
CA THR A 81 11.46 -0.59 -11.76
C THR A 81 12.09 -1.97 -11.51
N ILE A 82 11.98 -2.49 -10.29
CA ILE A 82 12.48 -3.83 -9.94
C ILE A 82 11.67 -4.90 -10.67
N LEU A 83 10.33 -4.78 -10.71
CA LEU A 83 9.48 -5.72 -11.45
C LEU A 83 9.81 -5.73 -12.94
N GLY A 84 10.01 -4.57 -13.55
CA GLY A 84 10.43 -4.47 -14.95
C GLY A 84 11.78 -5.15 -15.19
N PHE A 85 12.75 -4.95 -14.29
CA PHE A 85 14.03 -5.66 -14.37
C PHE A 85 13.86 -7.18 -14.25
N ILE A 86 13.03 -7.68 -13.33
CA ILE A 86 12.79 -9.11 -13.19
C ILE A 86 12.17 -9.69 -14.48
N ASP A 87 11.20 -8.99 -15.06
CA ASP A 87 10.53 -9.37 -16.31
C ASP A 87 11.50 -9.35 -17.51
N ASP A 88 12.34 -8.31 -17.62
CA ASP A 88 13.34 -8.17 -18.69
C ASP A 88 14.40 -9.30 -18.70
N PHE A 89 14.65 -9.93 -17.55
CA PHE A 89 15.66 -10.97 -17.38
C PHE A 89 15.07 -12.36 -17.06
N ASP A 90 13.74 -12.54 -17.17
CA ASP A 90 13.03 -13.80 -16.89
C ASP A 90 13.34 -14.40 -15.49
N LEU A 91 13.44 -13.56 -14.44
CA LEU A 91 13.83 -13.95 -13.06
C LEU A 91 12.67 -14.24 -12.10
#